data_AF-A0A7X0DAX5-F1
#
_entry.id   AF-A0A7X0DAX5-F1
#
_cell.length_a   1.000
_cell.length_b   1.000
_cell.length_c   1.000
_cell.angle_alpha   90.00
_cell.angle_beta   90.00
_cell.angle_gamma   90.00
#
_symmetry.space_group_name_H-M   'P 1'
#
loop_
_entity.id
_entity.type
_entity.pdbx_description
1 polymer ?
#
loop_
_entity_poly.entity_id
_entity_poly.type
_entity_poly.pdbx_seq_one_letter_code
_entity_poly.pdbx_strand_id
1 'polypeptide(L)'
;MFEKYRKHIVPIAVFSYDTIRDEPSTFILQFPFGHVLNFHFFTVELRKQNWRNYIRQDNPIAAALLSKMGYTESERVELKKQFLRMLVRMELDEAKQRLLFGFFETYVKLSDEEERRLRSEVNEMETKEKEQVLELMISYERQGMKHLIQTMAKKGMSVEDIARMTDLAKEEVRELLEKE
;
A
#
# COMPACT_ATOMS: atom_id res chain seq x y z
N MET A 1 12.31 -15.43 -20.02
CA MET A 1 13.16 -14.30 -19.55
C MET A 1 14.65 -14.63 -19.67
N PHE A 2 15.15 -15.74 -19.10
CA PHE A 2 16.50 -16.24 -19.39
C PHE A 2 16.66 -16.70 -20.85
N GLU A 3 15.69 -17.49 -21.33
CA GLU A 3 15.66 -18.02 -22.70
C GLU A 3 15.77 -16.94 -23.78
N LYS A 4 15.05 -15.82 -23.60
CA LYS A 4 14.98 -14.73 -24.56
C LYS A 4 16.12 -13.73 -24.46
N TYR A 5 16.58 -13.43 -23.24
CA TYR A 5 17.51 -12.31 -22.99
C TYR A 5 18.90 -12.73 -22.50
N ARG A 6 19.09 -14.00 -22.13
CA ARG A 6 20.34 -14.59 -21.61
C ARG A 6 21.08 -13.72 -20.57
N LYS A 7 20.31 -13.02 -19.73
CA LYS A 7 20.87 -12.22 -18.62
C LYS A 7 20.97 -13.08 -17.37
N HIS A 8 21.98 -12.81 -16.54
CA HIS A 8 22.06 -13.37 -15.20
C HIS A 8 20.81 -12.97 -14.40
N ILE A 9 20.20 -13.94 -13.71
CA ILE A 9 19.01 -13.74 -12.88
C ILE A 9 19.40 -14.03 -11.44
N VAL A 10 19.07 -13.09 -10.54
CA VAL A 10 19.21 -13.27 -9.10
C VAL A 10 17.83 -13.59 -8.52
N PRO A 11 17.58 -14.83 -8.07
CA PRO A 11 16.30 -15.20 -7.50
C PRO A 11 16.18 -14.64 -6.07
N ILE A 12 15.08 -13.94 -5.82
CA ILE A 12 14.74 -13.39 -4.50
C ILE A 12 13.32 -13.87 -4.15
N ALA A 13 13.17 -14.49 -3.00
CA ALA A 13 11.87 -14.87 -2.45
C ALA A 13 11.48 -13.86 -1.36
N VAL A 14 10.32 -13.23 -1.53
CA VAL A 14 9.77 -12.27 -0.58
C VAL A 14 8.69 -12.96 0.25
N PHE A 15 8.87 -13.02 1.56
CA PHE A 15 7.96 -13.64 2.51
C PHE A 15 7.22 -12.58 3.32
N SER A 16 5.89 -12.58 3.21
CA SER A 16 5.01 -11.55 3.76
C SER A 16 4.04 -12.09 4.84
N TYR A 17 4.46 -13.12 5.58
CA TYR A 17 3.65 -13.68 6.66
C TYR A 17 3.44 -12.68 7.80
N ASP A 18 2.32 -12.78 8.51
CA ASP A 18 2.03 -11.92 9.66
C ASP A 18 2.81 -12.33 10.93
N THR A 19 3.45 -13.50 10.91
CA THR A 19 4.26 -14.05 12.00
C THR A 19 5.74 -14.11 11.63
N ILE A 20 6.63 -13.97 12.61
CA ILE A 20 8.07 -14.15 12.41
C ILE A 20 8.34 -15.64 12.21
N ARG A 21 9.02 -15.97 11.11
CA ARG A 21 9.44 -17.32 10.73
C ARG A 21 10.86 -17.26 10.21
N ASP A 22 11.58 -18.37 10.29
CA ASP A 22 12.87 -18.57 9.65
C ASP A 22 12.67 -19.37 8.36
N GLU A 23 12.68 -18.68 7.24
CA GLU A 23 12.50 -19.25 5.91
C GLU A 23 13.85 -19.72 5.32
N PRO A 24 13.90 -20.91 4.73
CA PRO A 24 15.12 -21.41 4.10
C PRO A 24 15.44 -20.60 2.84
N SER A 25 16.72 -20.55 2.47
CA SER A 25 17.22 -19.98 1.21
C SER A 25 17.31 -21.01 0.08
N THR A 26 16.75 -22.19 0.29
CA THR A 26 16.81 -23.33 -0.64
C THR A 26 15.48 -24.05 -0.76
N PHE A 27 15.13 -24.45 -1.97
CA PHE A 27 14.02 -25.36 -2.25
C PHE A 27 14.53 -26.61 -2.95
N ILE A 28 14.37 -27.76 -2.30
CA ILE A 28 14.85 -29.05 -2.80
C ILE A 28 13.65 -29.92 -3.16
N LEU A 29 13.61 -30.39 -4.42
CA LEU A 29 12.63 -31.36 -4.89
C LEU A 29 13.32 -32.71 -5.09
N GLN A 30 12.97 -33.68 -4.26
CA GLN A 30 13.53 -35.04 -4.28
C GLN A 30 12.43 -36.09 -4.41
N PHE A 31 12.71 -37.12 -5.21
CA PHE A 31 11.89 -38.31 -5.37
C PHE A 31 12.71 -39.56 -5.01
N PRO A 32 12.07 -40.73 -4.80
CA PRO A 32 12.79 -41.98 -4.53
C PRO A 32 13.82 -42.36 -5.60
N PHE A 33 13.64 -41.88 -6.83
CA PHE A 33 14.55 -42.11 -7.96
C PHE A 33 15.60 -41.01 -8.16
N GLY A 34 15.64 -39.95 -7.34
CA GLY A 34 16.70 -38.95 -7.39
C GLY A 34 16.29 -37.52 -7.01
N HIS A 35 17.29 -36.63 -6.96
CA HIS A 35 17.10 -35.18 -6.78
C HIS A 35 16.78 -34.53 -8.13
N VAL A 36 15.64 -33.86 -8.22
CA VAL A 36 15.17 -33.22 -9.47
C VAL A 36 15.51 -31.74 -9.50
N LEU A 37 15.47 -31.06 -8.36
CA LEU A 37 15.75 -29.63 -8.26
C LEU A 37 16.45 -29.31 -6.95
N ASN A 38 17.49 -28.48 -7.03
CA ASN A 38 18.07 -27.80 -5.89
C ASN A 38 18.19 -26.30 -6.23
N PHE A 39 17.22 -25.53 -5.77
CA PHE A 39 17.07 -24.13 -6.13
C PHE A 39 17.48 -23.24 -4.96
N HIS A 40 18.47 -22.37 -5.17
CA HIS A 40 18.95 -21.41 -4.18
C HIS A 40 18.41 -20.02 -4.49
N PHE A 41 18.03 -19.27 -3.46
CA PHE A 41 17.51 -17.91 -3.58
C PHE A 41 17.83 -17.06 -2.36
N PHE A 42 17.80 -15.74 -2.54
CA PHE A 42 17.90 -14.80 -1.43
C PHE A 42 16.53 -14.64 -0.78
N THR A 43 16.50 -14.73 0.55
CA THR A 43 15.27 -14.57 1.34
C THR A 43 15.10 -13.11 1.76
N VAL A 44 13.88 -12.60 1.63
CA VAL A 44 13.48 -11.31 2.20
C VAL A 44 12.26 -11.55 3.07
N GLU A 45 12.48 -11.66 4.38
CA GLU A 45 11.45 -11.93 5.37
C GLU A 45 10.92 -10.61 5.93
N LEU A 46 9.83 -10.09 5.36
CA LEU A 46 9.37 -8.72 5.63
C LEU A 46 9.07 -8.49 7.11
N ARG A 47 8.45 -9.46 7.79
CA ARG A 47 8.09 -9.30 9.21
C ARG A 47 9.29 -9.12 10.15
N LYS A 48 10.49 -9.57 9.74
CA LYS A 48 11.75 -9.34 10.48
C LYS A 48 12.38 -7.98 10.20
N GLN A 49 11.98 -7.31 9.12
CA GLN A 49 12.50 -6.01 8.75
C GLN A 49 11.77 -4.92 9.53
N ASN A 50 12.46 -4.19 10.41
CA ASN A 50 11.84 -3.07 11.12
C ASN A 50 11.57 -1.93 10.13
N TRP A 51 10.31 -1.51 10.02
CA TRP A 51 9.86 -0.50 9.05
C TRP A 51 10.61 0.84 9.16
N ARG A 52 11.06 1.21 10.38
CA ARG A 52 11.79 2.47 10.62
C ARG A 52 13.14 2.53 9.90
N ASN A 53 13.74 1.38 9.61
CA ASN A 53 15.01 1.32 8.87
C ASN A 53 14.83 1.71 7.39
N TYR A 54 13.59 1.66 6.88
CA TYR A 54 13.28 1.83 5.46
C TYR A 54 12.53 3.12 5.14
N ILE A 55 11.79 3.68 6.09
CA ILE A 55 10.95 4.86 5.88
C ILE A 55 11.71 6.12 5.41
N ARG A 56 13.00 6.18 5.70
CA ARG A 56 13.88 7.30 5.30
C ARG A 56 14.55 7.07 3.94
N GLN A 57 14.41 5.89 3.34
CA GLN A 57 14.98 5.57 2.04
C GLN A 57 14.00 6.00 0.94
N ASP A 58 14.49 6.56 -0.15
CA ASP A 58 13.64 6.88 -1.32
C ASP A 58 13.54 5.66 -2.24
N ASN A 59 12.89 4.61 -1.70
CA ASN A 59 12.73 3.33 -2.37
C ASN A 59 11.24 2.96 -2.50
N PRO A 60 10.67 3.00 -3.72
CA PRO A 60 9.25 2.71 -3.93
C PRO A 60 8.88 1.24 -3.59
N ILE A 61 9.82 0.30 -3.73
CA ILE A 61 9.58 -1.10 -3.35
C ILE A 61 9.47 -1.20 -1.83
N ALA A 62 10.32 -0.50 -1.09
CA ALA A 62 10.22 -0.42 0.35
C ALA A 62 8.89 0.23 0.75
N ALA A 63 8.50 1.34 0.13
CA ALA A 63 7.21 2.00 0.37
C ALA A 63 6.02 1.04 0.25
N ALA A 64 5.97 0.23 -0.82
CA ALA A 64 4.91 -0.77 -0.99
C ALA A 64 4.90 -1.78 0.15
N LEU A 65 6.07 -2.30 0.52
CA LEU A 65 6.21 -3.42 1.44
C LEU A 65 6.23 -3.01 2.93
N LEU A 66 6.33 -1.72 3.26
CA LEU A 66 6.28 -1.19 4.64
C LEU A 66 5.08 -1.74 5.43
N SER A 67 3.94 -1.88 4.75
CA SER A 67 2.69 -2.40 5.31
C SER A 67 2.77 -3.86 5.79
N LYS A 68 3.78 -4.62 5.34
CA LYS A 68 4.07 -6.01 5.75
C LYS A 68 5.37 -6.16 6.54
N MET A 69 6.07 -5.06 6.80
CA MET A 69 7.26 -5.04 7.63
C MET A 69 6.92 -5.21 9.12
N GLY A 70 7.94 -5.38 9.96
CA GLY A 70 7.79 -5.50 11.41
C GLY A 70 7.45 -4.15 12.06
N TYR A 71 6.22 -4.01 12.55
CA TYR A 71 5.70 -2.89 13.37
C TYR A 71 4.70 -3.42 14.40
N THR A 72 4.45 -2.66 15.47
CA THR A 72 3.41 -2.98 16.49
C THR A 72 2.08 -2.31 16.16
N GLU A 73 0.95 -2.85 16.64
CA GLU A 73 -0.37 -2.24 16.39
C GLU A 73 -0.44 -0.77 16.85
N SER A 74 0.20 -0.43 17.96
CA SER A 74 0.29 0.95 18.46
C SER A 74 1.00 1.91 17.50
N GLU A 75 1.86 1.40 16.61
CA GLU A 75 2.64 2.19 15.65
C GLU A 75 1.91 2.44 14.35
N ARG A 76 0.71 1.88 14.13
CA ARG A 76 0.02 1.95 12.83
C ARG A 76 -0.24 3.37 12.33
N VAL A 77 -0.69 4.26 13.22
CA VAL A 77 -0.91 5.68 12.86
C VAL A 77 0.40 6.35 12.49
N GLU A 78 1.45 6.12 13.28
CA GLU A 78 2.79 6.65 13.00
C GLU A 78 3.35 6.09 11.68
N LEU A 79 3.16 4.80 11.41
CA LEU A 79 3.56 4.14 10.18
C LEU A 79 2.88 4.79 8.97
N LYS A 80 1.55 4.94 8.99
CA LYS A 80 0.79 5.57 7.90
C LYS A 80 1.20 7.04 7.73
N LYS A 81 1.38 7.80 8.81
CA LYS A 81 1.88 9.17 8.78
C LYS A 81 3.23 9.27 8.06
N GLN A 82 4.20 8.45 8.46
CA GLN A 82 5.52 8.50 7.83
C GLN A 82 5.52 7.95 6.40
N PHE A 83 4.64 7.00 6.08
CA PHE A 83 4.41 6.56 4.70
C PHE A 83 3.92 7.72 3.81
N LEU A 84 2.95 8.52 4.27
CA LEU A 84 2.49 9.70 3.54
C LEU A 84 3.64 10.70 3.31
N ARG A 85 4.43 10.98 4.34
CA ARG A 85 5.63 11.82 4.23
C ARG A 85 6.63 11.26 3.21
N MET A 86 6.83 9.94 3.21
CA MET A 86 7.70 9.27 2.26
C MET A 86 7.19 9.43 0.82
N LEU A 87 5.87 9.33 0.58
CA LEU A 87 5.28 9.55 -0.75
C LEU A 87 5.47 10.99 -1.26
N VAL A 88 5.31 11.97 -0.38
CA VAL A 88 5.56 13.40 -0.70
C VAL A 88 7.05 13.60 -1.03
N ARG A 89 7.96 13.04 -0.21
CA ARG A 89 9.41 13.21 -0.40
C ARG A 89 9.94 12.58 -1.69
N MET A 90 9.41 11.42 -2.10
CA MET A 90 9.91 10.71 -3.28
C MET A 90 9.48 11.36 -4.62
N GLU A 91 8.58 12.34 -4.61
CA GLU A 91 8.12 13.08 -5.81
C GLU A 91 7.77 12.15 -7.00
N LEU A 92 7.12 11.03 -6.71
CA LEU A 92 6.72 10.04 -7.71
C LEU A 92 5.56 10.58 -8.57
N ASP A 93 5.42 10.05 -9.79
CA ASP A 93 4.24 10.32 -10.61
C ASP A 93 2.95 9.80 -9.95
N GLU A 94 1.82 10.42 -10.29
CA GLU A 94 0.52 10.15 -9.68
C GLU A 94 0.12 8.66 -9.78
N ALA A 95 0.44 8.00 -10.91
CA ALA A 95 0.11 6.60 -11.11
C ALA A 95 0.89 5.68 -10.16
N LYS A 96 2.19 5.93 -9.98
CA LYS A 96 3.03 5.20 -9.02
C LYS A 96 2.62 5.49 -7.59
N GLN A 97 2.39 6.76 -7.23
CA GLN A 97 1.94 7.09 -5.88
C GLN A 97 0.62 6.39 -5.56
N ARG A 98 -0.33 6.40 -6.51
CA ARG A 98 -1.62 5.72 -6.35
C ARG A 98 -1.49 4.22 -6.20
N LEU A 99 -0.60 3.59 -6.97
CA LEU A 99 -0.31 2.16 -6.83
C LEU A 99 0.24 1.84 -5.43
N LEU A 100 1.20 2.62 -4.95
CA LEU A 100 1.80 2.43 -3.62
C LEU A 100 0.78 2.66 -2.50
N PHE A 101 0.00 3.74 -2.61
CA PHE A 101 -1.04 4.07 -1.65
C PHE A 101 -2.10 2.96 -1.57
N GLY A 102 -2.63 2.53 -2.71
CA GLY A 102 -3.62 1.45 -2.76
C GLY A 102 -3.09 0.12 -2.21
N PHE A 103 -1.81 -0.20 -2.48
CA PHE A 103 -1.18 -1.38 -1.91
C PHE A 103 -1.04 -1.26 -0.39
N PHE A 104 -0.61 -0.11 0.12
CA PHE A 104 -0.46 0.13 1.56
C PHE A 104 -1.80 0.02 2.31
N GLU A 105 -2.85 0.69 1.82
CA GLU A 105 -4.20 0.65 2.40
C GLU A 105 -4.83 -0.75 2.42
N THR A 106 -4.40 -1.63 1.52
CA THR A 106 -4.91 -3.01 1.48
C THR A 106 -4.55 -3.78 2.76
N TYR A 107 -3.40 -3.47 3.36
CA TYR A 107 -2.86 -4.21 4.50
C TYR A 107 -2.89 -3.41 5.82
N VAL A 108 -2.82 -2.08 5.77
CA VAL A 108 -2.89 -1.21 6.95
C VAL A 108 -4.18 -0.40 6.89
N LYS A 109 -5.25 -0.93 7.47
CA LYS A 109 -6.57 -0.27 7.55
C LYS A 109 -6.77 0.34 8.92
N LEU A 110 -6.62 1.65 9.03
CA LEU A 110 -6.88 2.37 10.28
C LEU A 110 -8.37 2.36 10.64
N SER A 111 -8.67 2.37 11.94
CA SER A 111 -10.02 2.63 12.44
C SER A 111 -10.37 4.12 12.34
N ASP A 112 -11.66 4.47 12.47
CA ASP A 112 -12.11 5.87 12.45
C ASP A 112 -11.46 6.72 13.56
N GLU A 113 -11.09 6.11 14.69
CA GLU A 113 -10.36 6.79 15.77
C GLU A 113 -8.90 7.01 15.40
N GLU A 114 -8.26 6.00 14.80
CA GLU A 114 -6.88 6.10 14.31
C GLU A 114 -6.76 7.11 13.16
N GLU A 115 -7.72 7.17 12.24
CA GLU A 115 -7.77 8.16 11.16
C GLU A 115 -7.93 9.59 11.70
N ARG A 116 -8.81 9.78 12.71
CA ARG A 116 -8.92 11.06 13.41
C ARG A 116 -7.61 11.46 14.08
N ARG A 117 -6.93 10.51 14.73
CA ARG A 117 -5.61 10.75 15.32
C ARG A 117 -4.57 11.10 14.26
N LEU A 118 -4.52 10.38 13.14
CA LEU A 118 -3.64 10.67 12.01
C LEU A 118 -3.84 12.10 11.50
N ARG A 119 -5.09 12.51 11.28
CA ARG A 119 -5.41 13.88 10.86
C ARG A 119 -4.97 14.93 11.89
N SER A 120 -5.12 14.65 13.19
CA SER A 120 -4.63 15.54 14.24
C SER A 120 -3.10 15.68 14.19
N GLU A 121 -2.38 14.56 14.11
CA GLU A 121 -0.92 14.56 14.06
C GLU A 121 -0.36 15.24 12.78
N VAL A 122 -1.03 15.08 11.64
CA VAL A 122 -0.68 15.80 10.40
C VAL A 122 -0.92 17.30 10.56
N ASN A 123 -1.97 17.70 11.29
CA ASN A 123 -2.27 19.11 11.52
C ASN A 123 -1.22 19.84 12.38
N GLU A 124 -0.44 19.10 13.16
CA GLU A 124 0.65 19.59 14.00
C GLU A 124 2.01 19.69 13.28
N MET A 125 2.10 19.20 12.02
CA MET A 125 3.30 19.30 11.20
C MET A 125 3.61 20.76 10.80
N GLU A 126 4.85 20.99 10.35
CA GLU A 126 5.24 22.26 9.73
C GLU A 126 4.34 22.60 8.54
N THR A 127 3.99 23.88 8.37
CA THR A 127 2.95 24.34 7.43
C THR A 127 3.11 23.78 6.02
N LYS A 128 4.33 23.83 5.47
CA LYS A 128 4.60 23.35 4.12
C LYS A 128 4.41 21.83 3.99
N GLU A 129 4.95 21.07 4.93
CA GLU A 129 4.83 19.60 4.93
C GLU A 129 3.38 19.17 5.15
N LYS A 130 2.69 19.84 6.08
CA LYS A 130 1.26 19.65 6.38
C LYS A 130 0.40 19.79 5.13
N GLU A 131 0.57 20.88 4.36
CA GLU A 131 -0.23 21.13 3.16
C GLU A 131 -0.09 20.01 2.13
N GLN A 132 1.13 19.57 1.85
CA GLN A 132 1.40 18.50 0.89
C GLN A 132 0.81 17.16 1.34
N VAL A 133 0.94 16.83 2.63
CA VAL A 133 0.39 15.58 3.18
C VAL A 133 -1.14 15.60 3.21
N LEU A 134 -1.75 16.73 3.60
CA LEU A 134 -3.21 16.88 3.61
C LEU A 134 -3.80 16.82 2.20
N GLU A 135 -3.18 17.49 1.23
CA GLU A 135 -3.61 17.43 -0.17
C GLU A 135 -3.58 15.99 -0.69
N LEU A 136 -2.51 15.26 -0.36
CA LEU A 136 -2.37 13.86 -0.73
C LEU A 136 -3.46 12.98 -0.09
N MET A 137 -3.75 13.16 1.21
CA MET A 137 -4.84 12.45 1.89
C MET A 137 -6.21 12.74 1.24
N ILE A 138 -6.53 14.01 1.00
CA ILE A 138 -7.80 14.44 0.41
C ILE A 138 -7.96 13.87 -1.01
N SER A 139 -6.89 13.90 -1.81
CA SER A 139 -6.89 13.35 -3.17
C SER A 139 -7.27 11.87 -3.16
N TYR A 140 -6.64 11.07 -2.29
CA TYR A 140 -6.93 9.64 -2.21
C TYR A 140 -8.28 9.31 -1.61
N GLU A 141 -8.76 10.08 -0.62
CA GLU A 141 -10.12 9.94 -0.10
C GLU A 141 -11.17 10.17 -1.18
N ARG A 142 -10.99 11.23 -1.98
CA ARG A 142 -11.89 11.52 -3.11
C ARG A 142 -11.85 10.42 -4.16
N GLN A 143 -10.67 9.88 -4.47
CA GLN A 143 -10.53 8.75 -5.38
C GLN A 143 -11.18 7.46 -4.85
N GLY A 144 -11.03 7.17 -3.55
CA GLY A 144 -11.67 6.05 -2.87
C GLY A 144 -13.19 6.14 -2.95
N MET A 145 -13.75 7.32 -2.65
CA MET A 145 -15.18 7.59 -2.76
C MET A 145 -15.68 7.44 -4.21
N LYS A 146 -14.93 7.97 -5.18
CA LYS A 146 -15.23 7.79 -6.60
C LYS A 146 -15.32 6.31 -6.99
N HIS A 147 -14.35 5.51 -6.56
CA HIS A 147 -14.33 4.07 -6.87
C HIS A 147 -15.51 3.32 -6.23
N LEU A 148 -15.87 3.69 -5.01
CA LEU A 148 -17.05 3.15 -4.31
C LEU A 148 -18.34 3.45 -5.07
N ILE A 149 -18.54 4.72 -5.47
CA ILE A 149 -19.69 5.17 -6.26
C ILE A 149 -19.78 4.44 -7.60
N GLN A 150 -18.66 4.34 -8.33
CA GLN A 150 -18.60 3.60 -9.58
C GLN A 150 -18.95 2.11 -9.41
N THR A 151 -18.51 1.50 -8.31
CA THR A 151 -18.81 0.10 -7.99
C THR A 151 -20.31 -0.10 -7.70
N MET A 152 -20.92 0.83 -6.97
CA MET A 152 -22.37 0.82 -6.69
C MET A 152 -23.20 1.01 -7.97
N ALA A 153 -22.81 1.95 -8.82
CA ALA A 153 -23.47 2.19 -10.11
C ALA A 153 -23.36 0.96 -11.03
N LYS A 154 -22.18 0.32 -11.11
CA LYS A 154 -21.98 -0.94 -11.85
C LYS A 154 -22.82 -2.11 -11.33
N LYS A 155 -23.19 -2.08 -10.04
CA LYS A 155 -24.12 -3.04 -9.42
C LYS A 155 -25.60 -2.70 -9.65
N GLY A 156 -25.89 -1.66 -10.42
CA GLY A 156 -27.26 -1.28 -10.81
C GLY A 156 -27.98 -0.34 -9.83
N MET A 157 -27.28 0.24 -8.86
CA MET A 157 -27.88 1.25 -7.96
C MET A 157 -28.11 2.58 -8.68
N SER A 158 -29.25 3.23 -8.39
CA SER A 158 -29.54 4.55 -8.93
C SER A 158 -28.70 5.64 -8.26
N VAL A 159 -28.55 6.79 -8.92
CA VAL A 159 -27.87 7.97 -8.35
C VAL A 159 -28.57 8.42 -7.06
N GLU A 160 -29.89 8.35 -7.00
CA GLU A 160 -30.71 8.59 -5.81
C GLU A 160 -30.36 7.68 -4.64
N ASP A 161 -30.19 6.39 -4.91
CA ASP A 161 -29.86 5.40 -3.87
C ASP A 161 -28.44 5.62 -3.36
N ILE A 162 -27.50 5.86 -4.28
CA ILE A 162 -26.11 6.15 -3.95
C ILE A 162 -26.02 7.41 -3.07
N ALA A 163 -26.63 8.51 -3.49
CA ALA A 163 -26.64 9.79 -2.76
C ALA A 163 -27.15 9.63 -1.32
N ARG A 164 -28.24 8.85 -1.14
CA ARG A 164 -28.80 8.54 0.18
C ARG A 164 -27.88 7.69 1.06
N MET A 165 -27.06 6.82 0.47
CA MET A 165 -26.16 5.93 1.22
C MET A 165 -24.82 6.58 1.57
N THR A 166 -24.36 7.52 0.74
CA THR A 166 -23.06 8.19 0.92
C THR A 166 -23.17 9.56 1.56
N ASP A 167 -24.39 10.02 1.90
CA ASP A 167 -24.68 11.38 2.37
C ASP A 167 -24.12 12.48 1.44
N LEU A 168 -24.15 12.22 0.12
CA LEU A 168 -23.71 13.16 -0.91
C LEU A 168 -24.90 13.73 -1.67
N ALA A 169 -24.75 14.95 -2.20
CA ALA A 169 -25.75 15.48 -3.12
C ALA A 169 -25.75 14.66 -4.43
N LYS A 170 -26.90 14.57 -5.09
CA LYS A 170 -27.02 13.82 -6.36
C LYS A 170 -26.08 14.37 -7.43
N GLU A 171 -25.88 15.68 -7.41
CA GLU A 171 -25.00 16.45 -8.28
C GLU A 171 -23.54 16.03 -8.07
N GLU A 172 -23.11 15.84 -6.82
CA GLU A 172 -21.76 15.37 -6.48
C GLU A 172 -21.54 13.92 -6.93
N VAL A 173 -22.56 13.06 -6.75
CA VAL A 173 -22.52 11.67 -7.22
C VAL A 173 -22.38 11.63 -8.75
N ARG A 174 -23.09 12.51 -9.48
CA ARG A 174 -22.95 12.64 -10.94
C ARG A 174 -21.57 13.14 -11.35
N GLU A 175 -21.04 14.17 -10.70
CA GLU A 175 -19.68 14.70 -11.00
C GLU A 175 -18.60 13.62 -10.82
N LEU A 176 -18.73 12.77 -9.80
CA LEU A 176 -17.80 11.67 -9.54
C LEU A 176 -17.94 10.53 -10.56
N LEU A 177 -19.11 10.35 -11.17
CA LEU A 177 -19.33 9.39 -12.25
C LEU A 177 -18.87 9.90 -13.62
N GLU A 178 -18.93 11.22 -13.87
CA GLU A 178 -18.66 11.82 -15.19
C GLU A 178 -17.18 12.03 -15.55
N LYS A 179 -16.27 12.08 -14.56
CA LYS A 179 -14.83 12.25 -14.84
C LYS A 179 -14.20 10.94 -15.36
N GLU A 180 -14.21 10.71 -16.67
CA GLU A 180 -13.28 9.78 -17.36
C GLU A 180 -12.16 10.53 -18.08
#